data_AF-A0A6A4LI62-F1
#
_entry.id   AF-A0A6A4LI62-F1
#
_cell.length_a   1.000
_cell.length_b   1.000
_cell.length_c   1.000
_cell.angle_alpha   90.00
_cell.angle_beta   90.00
_cell.angle_gamma   90.00
#
_symmetry.space_group_name_H-M   'P 1'
#
loop_
_entity.id
_entity.type
_entity.pdbx_description
1 polymer ?
#
loop_
_entity_poly.entity_id
_entity_poly.type
_entity_poly.pdbx_seq_one_letter_code
_entity_poly.pdbx_strand_id
1 'polypeptide(L)'
;MALSSSSSSLLPTKTLSHHTHQSSLLPSYPTHQPSLPTKSVRSIKPISAVHSPDPSKPTKPTPTAAATAVAAASTTVPKKKWAVDSWKTKKALQLPEYPDREQLDKVLETLDAFPPIVFAGEARSLEERLGEAAMGNAFLLQGGDCAESFKEFNANNIRDTFRIVLQMGAVLMFGGQMPVIKVGRMAGQFAKPRSDPLEEKNGVKLPSYRGDNINGDAFDLKSRTPDPERMIRAYCQSAATLNLLRAFATGGYAAMQRVNQWNLDFTEQSEQGDRASLVVISPRAKFDGHEKFTTVDAEVRAFFDVHEQEGSHPGGVHLEMTGQNVTECIGGSRTVTFDDLSSRYHTHCDPRLNASQSLELAFIIAERLRKRRLGSQPSLA
;
A
#
# COMPACT_ATOMS: atom_id res chain seq x y z
N MET A 1 22.91 -71.78 -20.12
CA MET A 1 23.14 -71.71 -18.65
C MET A 1 21.84 -71.15 -18.06
N ALA A 2 21.03 -71.88 -17.28
CA ALA A 2 21.30 -72.49 -15.97
C ALA A 2 21.39 -71.40 -14.88
N LEU A 3 20.56 -71.36 -13.82
CA LEU A 3 19.43 -72.18 -13.32
C LEU A 3 18.26 -71.24 -12.89
N SER A 4 16.98 -71.63 -12.81
CA SER A 4 16.29 -72.34 -11.70
C SER A 4 16.62 -71.80 -10.29
N SER A 5 15.67 -71.70 -9.34
CA SER A 5 14.45 -72.51 -9.12
C SER A 5 13.20 -71.69 -8.71
N SER A 6 12.08 -72.39 -8.46
CA SER A 6 10.75 -71.83 -8.17
C SER A 6 10.01 -72.59 -7.05
N SER A 7 9.08 -71.91 -6.37
CA SER A 7 7.86 -72.42 -5.71
C SER A 7 7.03 -71.21 -5.22
N SER A 8 5.73 -71.04 -5.52
CA SER A 8 4.58 -71.88 -5.13
C SER A 8 4.34 -71.85 -3.61
N SER A 9 3.21 -71.40 -3.06
CA SER A 9 1.87 -71.08 -3.62
C SER A 9 1.11 -70.10 -2.67
N LEU A 10 -0.20 -69.82 -2.65
CA LEU A 10 -1.45 -70.40 -3.18
C LEU A 10 -2.55 -69.28 -3.29
N LEU A 11 -3.72 -69.61 -3.85
CA LEU A 11 -5.03 -68.88 -3.87
C LEU A 11 -6.14 -69.96 -3.59
N PRO A 12 -7.48 -69.73 -3.43
CA PRO A 12 -8.27 -68.55 -3.82
C PRO A 12 -9.53 -68.14 -2.96
N THR A 13 -9.98 -66.88 -3.10
CA THR A 13 -11.38 -66.36 -3.23
C THR A 13 -12.61 -66.80 -2.38
N LYS A 14 -13.61 -65.89 -2.33
CA LYS A 14 -15.07 -66.01 -1.99
C LYS A 14 -15.47 -65.74 -0.52
N THR A 15 -16.59 -65.07 -0.18
CA THR A 15 -17.65 -64.36 -0.97
C THR A 15 -18.34 -63.24 -0.15
N LEU A 16 -19.22 -62.45 -0.78
CA LEU A 16 -20.01 -61.36 -0.17
C LEU A 16 -21.08 -61.83 0.83
N SER A 17 -21.51 -60.92 1.72
CA SER A 17 -22.89 -60.81 2.21
C SER A 17 -23.26 -59.33 2.49
N HIS A 18 -24.54 -58.97 2.32
CA HIS A 18 -25.11 -57.67 2.69
C HIS A 18 -25.73 -57.73 4.09
N HIS A 19 -25.86 -56.60 4.81
CA HIS A 19 -27.16 -56.17 5.39
C HIS A 19 -27.18 -54.73 5.96
N THR A 20 -28.03 -53.91 5.35
CA THR A 20 -28.94 -52.86 5.90
C THR A 20 -28.73 -52.18 7.28
N HIS A 21 -28.70 -50.84 7.22
CA HIS A 21 -29.31 -49.83 8.12
C HIS A 21 -29.37 -50.01 9.66
N GLN A 22 -28.83 -49.02 10.36
CA GLN A 22 -29.52 -48.36 11.48
C GLN A 22 -29.20 -46.85 11.52
N SER A 23 -29.96 -46.08 12.32
CA SER A 23 -29.89 -44.60 12.36
C SER A 23 -29.88 -44.07 13.79
N SER A 24 -28.97 -43.14 14.08
CA SER A 24 -28.90 -42.33 15.30
C SER A 24 -28.22 -40.99 14.95
N LEU A 25 -29.00 -39.91 14.81
CA LEU A 25 -29.38 -38.97 15.88
C LEU A 25 -28.22 -38.13 16.41
N LEU A 26 -28.22 -36.85 16.00
CA LEU A 26 -27.29 -35.80 16.44
C LEU A 26 -27.63 -35.32 17.87
N PRO A 27 -26.64 -34.96 18.71
CA PRO A 27 -26.89 -34.30 19.99
C PRO A 27 -27.37 -32.86 19.79
N SER A 28 -28.49 -32.51 20.42
CA SER A 28 -29.00 -31.13 20.49
C SER A 28 -28.38 -30.37 21.66
N TYR A 29 -27.81 -29.19 21.40
CA TYR A 29 -27.33 -28.28 22.45
C TYR A 29 -28.42 -27.28 22.85
N PRO A 30 -28.58 -26.99 24.16
CA PRO A 30 -29.65 -26.11 24.64
C PRO A 30 -29.38 -24.63 24.35
N THR A 31 -30.39 -23.93 23.83
CA THR A 31 -30.34 -22.50 23.53
C THR A 31 -30.57 -21.65 24.79
N HIS A 32 -29.49 -21.15 25.41
CA HIS A 32 -29.58 -20.08 26.40
C HIS A 32 -29.60 -18.70 25.74
N GLN A 33 -30.74 -18.02 25.80
CA GLN A 33 -30.83 -16.57 25.55
C GLN A 33 -30.62 -15.79 26.87
N PRO A 34 -29.64 -14.88 26.96
CA PRO A 34 -29.62 -13.83 27.98
C PRO A 34 -30.59 -12.70 27.60
N SER A 35 -31.40 -12.22 28.55
CA SER A 35 -32.33 -11.12 28.33
C SER A 35 -31.66 -9.73 28.41
N LEU A 36 -32.32 -8.74 27.79
CA LEU A 36 -31.81 -7.39 27.52
C LEU A 36 -31.62 -6.51 28.77
N PRO A 37 -30.66 -5.56 28.71
CA PRO A 37 -30.81 -4.22 29.26
C PRO A 37 -31.11 -3.22 28.13
N THR A 38 -32.34 -2.70 28.09
CA THR A 38 -32.80 -1.69 27.10
C THR A 38 -32.17 -0.33 27.37
N LYS A 39 -31.05 -0.01 26.68
CA LYS A 39 -30.46 1.33 26.74
C LYS A 39 -31.34 2.34 25.99
N SER A 40 -31.68 3.43 26.68
CA SER A 40 -32.51 4.52 26.14
C SER A 40 -31.90 5.11 24.87
N VAL A 41 -32.65 5.06 23.78
CA VAL A 41 -32.30 5.73 22.52
C VAL A 41 -32.51 7.24 22.70
N ARG A 42 -31.44 7.98 22.94
CA ARG A 42 -31.48 9.45 22.82
C ARG A 42 -31.78 9.81 21.37
N SER A 43 -32.93 10.44 21.14
CA SER A 43 -33.30 10.99 19.84
C SER A 43 -32.29 12.06 19.42
N ILE A 44 -31.42 11.72 18.47
CA ILE A 44 -30.58 12.69 17.77
C ILE A 44 -31.49 13.40 16.77
N LYS A 45 -31.91 14.62 17.09
CA LYS A 45 -32.59 15.50 16.13
C LYS A 45 -31.58 15.87 15.02
N PRO A 46 -31.94 15.80 13.74
CA PRO A 46 -31.08 16.33 12.68
C PRO A 46 -30.93 17.85 12.86
N ILE A 47 -29.70 18.34 12.73
CA ILE A 47 -29.41 19.77 12.79
C ILE A 47 -29.82 20.40 11.45
N SER A 48 -31.04 20.93 11.39
CA SER A 48 -31.49 21.74 10.27
C SER A 48 -30.75 23.08 10.26
N ALA A 49 -30.03 23.37 9.17
CA ALA A 49 -29.39 24.66 8.97
C ALA A 49 -30.45 25.76 8.73
N VAL A 50 -30.75 26.55 9.76
CA VAL A 50 -31.70 27.66 9.67
C VAL A 50 -31.12 28.77 8.79
N HIS A 51 -31.85 29.10 7.73
CA HIS A 51 -31.60 30.27 6.87
C HIS A 51 -32.52 31.44 7.24
N SER A 52 -32.20 32.62 6.69
CA SER A 52 -32.94 33.89 6.80
C SER A 52 -32.79 34.58 8.17
N PRO A 53 -32.84 35.94 8.22
CA PRO A 53 -34.03 36.72 7.86
C PRO A 53 -33.98 37.47 6.53
N ASP A 54 -35.18 37.82 6.04
CA ASP A 54 -35.44 38.67 4.88
C ASP A 54 -35.81 40.11 5.33
N PRO A 55 -35.17 41.17 4.82
CA PRO A 55 -35.55 42.57 5.06
C PRO A 55 -36.35 43.18 3.88
N SER A 56 -37.54 43.69 4.17
CA SER A 56 -38.52 44.07 3.14
C SER A 56 -38.43 45.52 2.60
N LYS A 57 -38.54 45.66 1.26
CA LYS A 57 -38.94 46.86 0.47
C LYS A 57 -38.05 48.13 0.55
N PRO A 58 -37.94 48.91 -0.54
CA PRO A 58 -38.87 50.04 -0.75
C PRO A 58 -39.24 50.33 -2.24
N THR A 59 -39.93 51.45 -2.46
CA THR A 59 -40.47 51.97 -3.73
C THR A 59 -39.52 52.89 -4.51
N LYS A 60 -39.93 53.29 -5.73
CA LYS A 60 -39.35 54.36 -6.59
C LYS A 60 -40.30 55.59 -6.62
N PRO A 61 -39.89 56.77 -7.16
CA PRO A 61 -38.60 57.19 -7.73
C PRO A 61 -37.90 58.22 -6.79
N THR A 62 -37.14 59.28 -7.12
CA THR A 62 -36.74 60.04 -8.35
C THR A 62 -35.31 60.65 -8.10
N PRO A 63 -34.71 61.62 -8.85
CA PRO A 63 -33.25 61.81 -8.88
C PRO A 63 -32.68 63.09 -8.22
N THR A 64 -31.39 63.02 -7.83
CA THR A 64 -30.46 64.16 -7.69
C THR A 64 -29.09 63.77 -8.29
N ALA A 65 -28.23 64.74 -8.64
CA ALA A 65 -27.19 64.56 -9.66
C ALA A 65 -25.85 63.92 -9.21
N ALA A 66 -25.28 63.16 -10.15
CA ALA A 66 -23.86 62.96 -10.47
C ALA A 66 -22.80 62.93 -9.34
N ALA A 67 -22.23 61.75 -9.12
CA ALA A 67 -20.84 61.57 -8.68
C ALA A 67 -20.20 60.42 -9.49
N THR A 68 -19.09 60.71 -10.19
CA THR A 68 -18.46 59.75 -11.13
C THR A 68 -17.53 58.78 -10.40
N ALA A 69 -18.07 57.66 -9.94
CA ALA A 69 -17.27 56.55 -9.42
C ALA A 69 -16.78 55.64 -10.55
N VAL A 70 -15.46 55.50 -10.71
CA VAL A 70 -14.86 54.56 -11.67
C VAL A 70 -15.08 53.13 -11.16
N ALA A 71 -15.99 52.39 -11.79
CA ALA A 71 -16.23 50.99 -11.47
C ALA A 71 -15.01 50.15 -11.85
N ALA A 72 -14.21 49.77 -10.85
CA ALA A 72 -13.16 48.78 -11.01
C ALA A 72 -13.80 47.45 -11.44
N ALA A 73 -13.66 47.09 -12.72
CA ALA A 73 -14.20 45.85 -13.25
C ALA A 73 -13.55 44.66 -12.55
N SER A 74 -14.28 44.01 -11.66
CA SER A 74 -13.83 42.78 -11.02
C SER A 74 -13.77 41.68 -12.07
N THR A 75 -12.58 41.44 -12.61
CA THR A 75 -12.29 40.33 -13.53
C THR A 75 -12.42 39.02 -12.76
N THR A 76 -13.66 38.54 -12.66
CA THR A 76 -14.02 37.24 -12.08
C THR A 76 -13.47 36.14 -12.98
N VAL A 77 -12.19 35.81 -12.78
CA VAL A 77 -11.52 34.71 -13.49
C VAL A 77 -12.41 33.47 -13.36
N PRO A 78 -12.98 32.94 -14.45
CA PRO A 78 -13.96 31.88 -14.36
C PRO A 78 -13.29 30.65 -13.77
N LYS A 79 -13.76 30.20 -12.60
CA LYS A 79 -13.31 28.95 -11.98
C LYS A 79 -13.58 27.82 -12.98
N LYS A 80 -12.53 27.37 -13.68
CA LYS A 80 -12.64 26.30 -14.68
C LYS A 80 -13.23 25.06 -14.00
N LYS A 81 -14.44 24.68 -14.40
CA LYS A 81 -15.16 23.53 -13.85
C LYS A 81 -14.32 22.27 -14.08
N TRP A 82 -14.11 21.47 -13.04
CA TRP A 82 -13.39 20.21 -13.16
C TRP A 82 -14.17 19.23 -14.04
N ALA A 83 -13.43 18.47 -14.85
CA ALA A 83 -13.91 17.38 -15.69
C ALA A 83 -12.77 16.36 -15.87
N VAL A 84 -13.09 15.11 -16.18
CA VAL A 84 -12.12 14.00 -16.29
C VAL A 84 -10.96 14.36 -17.22
N ASP A 85 -11.25 14.84 -18.43
CA ASP A 85 -10.23 15.22 -19.42
C ASP A 85 -9.52 16.55 -19.16
N SER A 86 -9.91 17.33 -18.13
CA SER A 86 -9.40 18.69 -17.95
C SER A 86 -7.88 18.76 -17.74
N TRP A 87 -7.26 17.67 -17.28
CA TRP A 87 -5.80 17.54 -17.15
C TRP A 87 -5.08 17.51 -18.51
N LYS A 88 -5.70 17.01 -19.59
CA LYS A 88 -5.11 16.96 -20.94
C LYS A 88 -4.77 18.36 -21.49
N THR A 89 -5.36 19.41 -20.90
CA THR A 89 -5.08 20.83 -21.23
C THR A 89 -3.91 21.44 -20.42
N LYS A 90 -3.18 20.62 -19.65
CA LYS A 90 -2.10 21.05 -18.75
C LYS A 90 -0.76 20.48 -19.19
N LYS A 91 0.34 21.12 -18.78
CA LYS A 91 1.69 20.58 -18.94
C LYS A 91 1.87 19.37 -18.01
N ALA A 92 1.61 18.18 -18.53
CA ALA A 92 2.02 16.93 -17.90
C ALA A 92 3.51 16.68 -18.16
N LEU A 93 4.17 15.99 -17.22
CA LEU A 93 5.55 15.51 -17.36
C LEU A 93 5.55 13.97 -17.29
N GLN A 94 6.65 13.34 -17.70
CA GLN A 94 6.89 11.89 -17.57
C GLN A 94 5.94 10.96 -18.36
N LEU A 95 4.99 11.50 -19.12
CA LEU A 95 4.17 10.72 -20.06
C LEU A 95 5.05 10.00 -21.11
N PRO A 96 4.63 8.82 -21.57
CA PRO A 96 5.21 8.17 -22.75
C PRO A 96 4.76 8.84 -24.05
N GLU A 97 5.56 8.66 -25.09
CA GLU A 97 5.19 8.91 -26.48
C GLU A 97 4.94 7.54 -27.15
N TYR A 98 3.67 7.17 -27.30
CA TYR A 98 3.29 5.93 -27.98
C TYR A 98 3.36 6.13 -29.51
N PRO A 99 3.92 5.17 -30.28
CA PRO A 99 4.13 5.33 -31.73
C PRO A 99 2.83 5.22 -32.55
N ASP A 100 1.85 4.46 -32.06
CA ASP A 100 0.53 4.33 -32.66
C ASP A 100 -0.53 4.97 -31.74
N ARG A 101 -1.23 5.98 -32.27
CA ARG A 101 -2.31 6.69 -31.56
C ARG A 101 -3.62 5.91 -31.61
N GLU A 102 -3.92 5.24 -32.73
CA GLU A 102 -5.14 4.48 -32.93
C GLU A 102 -5.15 3.22 -32.06
N GLN A 103 -4.01 2.55 -31.92
CA GLN A 103 -3.84 1.45 -30.96
C GLN A 103 -4.02 1.94 -29.51
N LEU A 104 -3.39 3.07 -29.14
CA LEU A 104 -3.53 3.65 -27.81
C LEU A 104 -5.00 3.97 -27.48
N ASP A 105 -5.74 4.59 -28.40
CA ASP A 105 -7.13 4.96 -28.14
C ASP A 105 -8.06 3.72 -28.06
N LYS A 106 -7.85 2.67 -28.86
CA LYS A 106 -8.54 1.37 -28.71
C LYS A 106 -8.29 0.70 -27.36
N VAL A 107 -7.05 0.77 -26.86
CA VAL A 107 -6.71 0.25 -25.53
C VAL A 107 -7.41 1.05 -24.43
N LEU A 108 -7.51 2.38 -24.57
CA LEU A 108 -8.23 3.22 -23.61
C LEU A 108 -9.74 2.95 -23.62
N GLU A 109 -10.36 2.77 -24.79
CA GLU A 109 -11.76 2.33 -24.91
C GLU A 109 -11.99 0.95 -24.24
N THR A 110 -11.05 0.02 -24.42
CA THR A 110 -11.10 -1.30 -23.77
C THR A 110 -11.03 -1.21 -22.24
N LEU A 111 -10.19 -0.31 -21.71
CA LEU A 111 -10.04 -0.09 -20.27
C LEU A 111 -11.22 0.65 -19.63
N ASP A 112 -11.88 1.56 -20.35
CA ASP A 112 -13.09 2.26 -19.87
C ASP A 112 -14.28 1.30 -19.69
N ALA A 113 -14.33 0.23 -20.49
CA ALA A 113 -15.31 -0.85 -20.37
C ALA A 113 -15.03 -1.86 -19.24
N PHE A 114 -13.87 -1.78 -18.56
CA PHE A 114 -13.50 -2.74 -17.50
C PHE A 114 -14.01 -2.33 -16.10
N PRO A 115 -14.30 -3.30 -15.21
CA PRO A 115 -14.66 -3.01 -13.82
C PRO A 115 -13.58 -2.22 -13.06
N PRO A 116 -13.96 -1.32 -12.13
CA PRO A 116 -12.99 -0.61 -11.31
C PRO A 116 -12.30 -1.53 -10.29
N ILE A 117 -11.00 -1.33 -10.07
CA ILE A 117 -10.16 -2.10 -9.14
C ILE A 117 -10.64 -1.96 -7.66
N VAL A 118 -11.18 -0.80 -7.29
CA VAL A 118 -11.71 -0.51 -5.94
C VAL A 118 -13.11 0.10 -6.02
N PHE A 119 -13.94 -0.17 -5.01
CA PHE A 119 -15.26 0.43 -4.91
C PHE A 119 -15.21 1.80 -4.22
N ALA A 120 -16.03 2.75 -4.67
CA ALA A 120 -16.00 4.13 -4.18
C ALA A 120 -16.30 4.28 -2.67
N GLY A 121 -16.98 3.32 -2.05
CA GLY A 121 -17.15 3.26 -0.59
C GLY A 121 -15.87 2.93 0.17
N GLU A 122 -14.96 2.16 -0.43
CA GLU A 122 -13.66 1.81 0.16
C GLU A 122 -12.72 3.02 0.16
N ALA A 123 -12.73 3.79 -0.94
CA ALA A 123 -11.99 5.04 -1.05
C ALA A 123 -12.40 6.05 0.04
N ARG A 124 -13.70 6.22 0.29
CA ARG A 124 -14.21 7.08 1.38
C ARG A 124 -13.82 6.55 2.77
N SER A 125 -13.90 5.24 3.01
CA SER A 125 -13.47 4.69 4.31
C SER A 125 -11.95 4.77 4.51
N LEU A 126 -11.15 4.86 3.44
CA LEU A 126 -9.73 5.19 3.52
C LEU A 126 -9.52 6.68 3.79
N GLU A 127 -10.25 7.58 3.12
CA GLU A 127 -10.23 9.02 3.35
C GLU A 127 -10.54 9.39 4.82
N GLU A 128 -11.62 8.82 5.39
CA GLU A 128 -11.99 8.95 6.80
C GLU A 128 -10.82 8.54 7.73
N ARG A 129 -10.18 7.41 7.46
CA ARG A 129 -9.05 6.90 8.26
C ARG A 129 -7.80 7.77 8.11
N LEU A 130 -7.51 8.27 6.91
CA LEU A 130 -6.40 9.21 6.70
C LEU A 130 -6.65 10.53 7.45
N GLY A 131 -7.92 10.94 7.63
CA GLY A 131 -8.32 11.99 8.55
C GLY A 131 -7.90 11.70 10.00
N GLU A 132 -8.19 10.50 10.53
CA GLU A 132 -7.75 10.10 11.87
C GLU A 132 -6.22 10.13 12.04
N ALA A 133 -5.45 9.80 10.98
CA ALA A 133 -3.99 9.91 11.00
C ALA A 133 -3.51 11.38 11.01
N ALA A 134 -4.13 12.25 10.22
CA ALA A 134 -3.83 13.69 10.23
C ALA A 134 -4.16 14.35 11.58
N MET A 135 -5.18 13.86 12.29
CA MET A 135 -5.55 14.29 13.64
C MET A 135 -4.69 13.65 14.76
N GLY A 136 -3.80 12.71 14.44
CA GLY A 136 -2.94 12.01 15.42
C GLY A 136 -3.60 10.84 16.15
N ASN A 137 -4.84 10.49 15.82
CA ASN A 137 -5.60 9.38 16.40
C ASN A 137 -5.20 8.01 15.82
N ALA A 138 -4.53 7.99 14.66
CA ALA A 138 -4.04 6.80 13.98
C ALA A 138 -2.65 7.05 13.35
N PHE A 139 -2.01 5.98 12.88
CA PHE A 139 -0.72 6.06 12.17
C PHE A 139 -0.81 5.34 10.82
N LEU A 140 -0.38 5.98 9.74
CA LEU A 140 -0.30 5.34 8.42
C LEU A 140 0.99 4.51 8.29
N LEU A 141 0.84 3.25 7.90
CA LEU A 141 1.90 2.40 7.35
C LEU A 141 1.59 2.19 5.87
N GLN A 142 2.31 2.90 4.99
CA GLN A 142 2.30 2.64 3.56
C GLN A 142 3.60 1.94 3.13
N GLY A 143 3.50 0.85 2.37
CA GLY A 143 4.69 0.21 1.82
C GLY A 143 4.47 -0.99 0.92
N GLY A 144 5.53 -1.43 0.27
CA GLY A 144 5.58 -2.48 -0.74
C GLY A 144 6.65 -2.17 -1.78
N ASP A 145 6.53 -2.71 -2.99
CA ASP A 145 7.58 -2.63 -4.02
C ASP A 145 7.80 -1.20 -4.58
N CYS A 146 9.00 -0.97 -5.11
CA CYS A 146 9.35 0.28 -5.80
C CYS A 146 8.59 0.43 -7.12
N ALA A 147 8.64 -0.62 -7.94
CA ALA A 147 7.76 -0.83 -9.08
C ALA A 147 7.39 -2.31 -9.18
N GLU A 148 6.11 -2.61 -9.37
CA GLU A 148 5.66 -3.97 -9.67
C GLU A 148 6.14 -4.39 -11.08
N SER A 149 6.41 -5.69 -11.23
CA SER A 149 6.97 -6.29 -12.45
C SER A 149 6.02 -7.36 -13.02
N PHE A 150 5.93 -7.42 -14.34
CA PHE A 150 5.18 -8.46 -15.05
C PHE A 150 5.90 -9.82 -15.08
N LYS A 151 7.19 -9.85 -14.71
CA LYS A 151 7.99 -11.08 -14.57
C LYS A 151 7.89 -11.68 -13.17
N GLU A 152 7.75 -10.82 -12.16
CA GLU A 152 7.69 -11.23 -10.75
C GLU A 152 6.27 -11.51 -10.24
N PHE A 153 5.30 -11.60 -11.14
CA PHE A 153 3.90 -11.86 -10.80
C PHE A 153 3.68 -13.30 -10.32
N ASN A 154 3.72 -13.52 -9.00
CA ASN A 154 3.37 -14.78 -8.38
C ASN A 154 2.79 -14.59 -6.97
N ALA A 155 2.02 -15.57 -6.51
CA ALA A 155 1.31 -15.51 -5.24
C ALA A 155 2.23 -15.51 -3.99
N ASN A 156 3.47 -16.00 -4.09
CA ASN A 156 4.41 -15.96 -2.96
C ASN A 156 4.90 -14.52 -2.72
N ASN A 157 5.38 -13.83 -3.75
CA ASN A 157 5.79 -12.42 -3.65
C ASN A 157 4.67 -11.54 -3.04
N ILE A 158 3.44 -11.69 -3.55
CA ILE A 158 2.27 -10.94 -3.06
C ILE A 158 1.98 -11.27 -1.59
N ARG A 159 1.99 -12.56 -1.22
CA ARG A 159 1.79 -13.02 0.16
C ARG A 159 2.86 -12.47 1.10
N ASP A 160 4.13 -12.52 0.71
CA ASP A 160 5.24 -12.25 1.61
C ASP A 160 5.45 -10.74 1.82
N THR A 161 5.22 -9.91 0.80
CA THR A 161 5.13 -8.44 0.98
C THR A 161 3.91 -8.07 1.85
N PHE A 162 2.75 -8.71 1.64
CA PHE A 162 1.57 -8.51 2.51
C PHE A 162 1.84 -8.96 3.96
N ARG A 163 2.59 -10.05 4.16
CA ARG A 163 3.01 -10.56 5.47
C ARG A 163 3.84 -9.52 6.23
N ILE A 164 4.83 -8.87 5.61
CA ILE A 164 5.61 -7.79 6.25
C ILE A 164 4.71 -6.63 6.67
N VAL A 165 3.86 -6.14 5.78
CA VAL A 165 2.93 -5.02 6.08
C VAL A 165 1.99 -5.37 7.25
N LEU A 166 1.55 -6.63 7.34
CA LEU A 166 0.81 -7.13 8.50
C LEU A 166 1.66 -7.13 9.79
N GLN A 167 2.86 -7.72 9.75
CA GLN A 167 3.79 -7.85 10.88
C GLN A 167 4.24 -6.50 11.45
N MET A 168 4.78 -5.62 10.60
CA MET A 168 5.13 -4.24 10.98
C MET A 168 3.92 -3.50 11.56
N GLY A 169 2.76 -3.61 10.90
CA GLY A 169 1.54 -2.97 11.36
C GLY A 169 0.95 -3.59 12.63
N ALA A 170 1.48 -4.69 13.15
CA ALA A 170 1.19 -5.20 14.49
C ALA A 170 2.22 -4.68 15.51
N VAL A 171 3.52 -4.67 15.17
CA VAL A 171 4.59 -4.06 15.98
C VAL A 171 4.27 -2.58 16.29
N LEU A 172 3.92 -1.80 15.27
CA LEU A 172 3.50 -0.40 15.39
C LEU A 172 2.26 -0.25 16.30
N MET A 173 1.27 -1.12 16.14
CA MET A 173 0.00 -1.06 16.88
C MET A 173 0.18 -1.39 18.37
N PHE A 174 0.92 -2.45 18.70
CA PHE A 174 1.15 -2.87 20.08
C PHE A 174 2.21 -2.02 20.80
N GLY A 175 3.30 -1.67 20.12
CA GLY A 175 4.38 -0.87 20.71
C GLY A 175 4.00 0.60 20.85
N GLY A 176 3.49 1.21 19.77
CA GLY A 176 3.03 2.61 19.77
C GLY A 176 1.68 2.82 20.46
N GLN A 177 0.91 1.75 20.66
CA GLN A 177 -0.41 1.74 21.31
C GLN A 177 -1.42 2.69 20.66
N MET A 178 -1.51 2.64 19.32
CA MET A 178 -2.48 3.39 18.51
C MET A 178 -2.93 2.57 17.27
N PRO A 179 -4.10 2.87 16.67
CA PRO A 179 -4.55 2.28 15.42
C PRO A 179 -3.55 2.48 14.27
N VAL A 180 -3.34 1.44 13.45
CA VAL A 180 -2.45 1.48 12.28
C VAL A 180 -3.24 1.22 11.00
N ILE A 181 -3.19 2.17 10.08
CA ILE A 181 -3.80 2.11 8.76
C ILE A 181 -2.76 1.52 7.80
N LYS A 182 -3.13 0.50 7.03
CA LYS A 182 -2.19 -0.28 6.21
C LYS A 182 -2.51 -0.09 4.73
N VAL A 183 -1.56 0.44 3.95
CA VAL A 183 -1.71 0.73 2.52
C VAL A 183 -0.58 0.07 1.73
N GLY A 184 -0.91 -0.81 0.79
CA GLY A 184 0.09 -1.48 -0.05
C GLY A 184 0.56 -0.61 -1.22
N ARG A 185 1.87 -0.60 -1.50
CA ARG A 185 2.41 -0.27 -2.83
C ARG A 185 2.28 -1.50 -3.72
N MET A 186 1.05 -1.86 -4.07
CA MET A 186 0.68 -3.12 -4.72
C MET A 186 -0.57 -2.93 -5.59
N ALA A 187 -0.76 -3.82 -6.58
CA ALA A 187 -1.90 -3.81 -7.50
C ALA A 187 -2.04 -2.51 -8.34
N GLY A 188 -0.93 -1.91 -8.79
CA GLY A 188 -0.95 -0.79 -9.74
C GLY A 188 0.36 0.00 -9.88
N GLN A 189 1.39 -0.32 -9.11
CA GLN A 189 2.65 0.43 -9.01
C GLN A 189 3.60 0.09 -10.18
N PHE A 190 3.09 0.05 -11.41
CA PHE A 190 3.79 -0.45 -12.61
C PHE A 190 4.50 0.63 -13.45
N ALA A 191 4.33 1.92 -13.14
CA ALA A 191 4.92 3.03 -13.87
C ALA A 191 5.93 3.79 -13.00
N LYS A 192 7.06 4.21 -13.57
CA LYS A 192 8.09 4.99 -12.87
C LYS A 192 8.56 6.22 -13.66
N PRO A 193 8.79 7.37 -12.99
CA PRO A 193 9.42 8.52 -13.61
C PRO A 193 10.89 8.25 -13.92
N ARG A 194 11.47 9.01 -14.86
CA ARG A 194 12.90 8.94 -15.21
C ARG A 194 13.46 10.35 -15.38
N SER A 195 14.64 10.60 -14.80
CA SER A 195 15.33 11.89 -14.90
C SER A 195 15.75 12.20 -16.34
N ASP A 196 16.22 11.19 -17.07
CA ASP A 196 16.56 11.26 -18.49
C ASP A 196 15.56 10.41 -19.31
N PRO A 197 14.95 10.94 -20.38
CA PRO A 197 14.11 10.15 -21.28
C PRO A 197 14.85 9.01 -22.01
N LEU A 198 16.19 9.08 -22.11
CA LEU A 198 17.04 8.08 -22.73
C LEU A 198 17.92 7.35 -21.68
N GLU A 199 18.40 6.18 -22.07
CA GLU A 199 19.34 5.36 -21.33
C GLU A 199 20.45 4.94 -22.29
N GLU A 200 21.71 5.25 -21.94
CA GLU A 200 22.88 4.92 -22.74
C GLU A 200 23.65 3.74 -22.14
N LYS A 201 23.96 2.73 -22.96
CA LYS A 201 24.86 1.63 -22.60
C LYS A 201 25.76 1.31 -23.79
N ASN A 202 27.07 1.23 -23.56
CA ASN A 202 28.08 0.90 -24.57
C ASN A 202 27.98 1.75 -25.85
N GLY A 203 27.67 3.05 -25.72
CA GLY A 203 27.49 3.99 -26.83
C GLY A 203 26.14 3.92 -27.56
N VAL A 204 25.27 2.96 -27.21
CA VAL A 204 23.91 2.85 -27.77
C VAL A 204 22.93 3.58 -26.87
N LYS A 205 22.12 4.48 -27.45
CA LYS A 205 21.02 5.18 -26.77
C LYS A 205 19.68 4.58 -27.13
N LEU A 206 18.88 4.23 -26.12
CA LEU A 206 17.50 3.77 -26.26
C LEU A 206 16.58 4.55 -25.31
N PRO A 207 15.25 4.53 -25.50
CA PRO A 207 14.32 5.04 -24.50
C PRO A 207 14.55 4.40 -23.12
N SER A 208 14.49 5.23 -22.08
CA SER A 208 14.55 4.79 -20.69
C SER A 208 13.41 3.80 -20.38
N TYR A 209 13.71 2.73 -19.63
CA TYR A 209 12.69 1.88 -19.03
C TYR A 209 11.86 2.70 -18.02
N ARG A 210 10.56 2.83 -18.29
CA ARG A 210 9.55 3.64 -17.57
C ARG A 210 8.57 2.80 -16.73
N GLY A 211 8.90 1.53 -16.50
CA GLY A 211 8.05 0.59 -15.77
C GLY A 211 7.19 -0.23 -16.73
N ASP A 212 6.83 -1.45 -16.31
CA ASP A 212 6.23 -2.46 -17.18
C ASP A 212 4.86 -2.02 -17.76
N ASN A 213 4.18 -1.04 -17.17
CA ASN A 213 2.96 -0.42 -17.75
C ASN A 213 3.21 0.32 -19.08
N ILE A 214 4.47 0.65 -19.38
CA ILE A 214 4.86 1.56 -20.46
C ILE A 214 5.70 0.82 -21.51
N ASN A 215 6.82 0.24 -21.08
CA ASN A 215 7.80 -0.45 -21.93
C ASN A 215 8.53 -1.53 -21.10
N GLY A 216 9.33 -2.36 -21.78
CA GLY A 216 10.11 -3.43 -21.15
C GLY A 216 11.43 -2.94 -20.53
N ASP A 217 11.98 -3.76 -19.65
CA ASP A 217 13.25 -3.54 -18.97
C ASP A 217 14.49 -3.82 -19.84
N ALA A 218 14.41 -4.86 -20.68
CA ALA A 218 15.47 -5.30 -21.58
C ALA A 218 15.98 -4.16 -22.48
N PHE A 219 17.28 -4.14 -22.72
CA PHE A 219 17.95 -3.04 -23.42
C PHE A 219 18.01 -3.30 -24.94
N ASP A 220 16.83 -3.34 -25.56
CA ASP A 220 16.67 -3.45 -27.01
C ASP A 220 15.53 -2.54 -27.49
N LEU A 221 15.56 -2.14 -28.76
CA LEU A 221 14.61 -1.16 -29.32
C LEU A 221 13.15 -1.63 -29.23
N LYS A 222 12.88 -2.92 -29.41
CA LYS A 222 11.52 -3.47 -29.35
C LYS A 222 10.98 -3.42 -27.93
N SER A 223 11.80 -3.82 -26.94
CA SER A 223 11.43 -3.75 -25.53
C SER A 223 11.29 -2.30 -25.05
N ARG A 224 12.16 -1.38 -25.49
CA ARG A 224 12.13 0.03 -25.02
C ARG A 224 11.09 0.91 -25.71
N THR A 225 10.52 0.50 -26.83
CA THR A 225 9.39 1.20 -27.47
C THR A 225 8.14 1.13 -26.56
N PRO A 226 7.44 2.25 -26.30
CA PRO A 226 6.20 2.22 -25.54
C PRO A 226 5.10 1.44 -26.26
N ASP A 227 4.45 0.54 -25.53
CA ASP A 227 3.44 -0.40 -26.03
C ASP A 227 2.16 -0.26 -25.20
N PRO A 228 1.01 0.14 -25.78
CA PRO A 228 -0.19 0.45 -25.02
C PRO A 228 -0.86 -0.81 -24.43
N GLU A 229 -0.72 -2.00 -25.04
CA GLU A 229 -1.32 -3.26 -24.55
C GLU A 229 -0.88 -3.60 -23.12
N ARG A 230 0.28 -3.09 -22.71
CA ARG A 230 0.81 -3.17 -21.35
C ARG A 230 -0.15 -2.62 -20.31
N MET A 231 -1.00 -1.65 -20.65
CA MET A 231 -2.00 -1.12 -19.72
C MET A 231 -3.14 -2.12 -19.44
N ILE A 232 -3.57 -2.91 -20.44
CA ILE A 232 -4.50 -4.03 -20.24
C ILE A 232 -3.84 -5.12 -19.39
N ARG A 233 -2.57 -5.45 -19.66
CA ARG A 233 -1.81 -6.41 -18.85
C ARG A 233 -1.64 -5.95 -17.40
N ALA A 234 -1.32 -4.66 -17.18
CA ALA A 234 -1.21 -4.07 -15.85
C ALA A 234 -2.55 -4.12 -15.12
N TYR A 235 -3.66 -3.73 -15.76
CA TYR A 235 -5.00 -3.84 -15.19
C TYR A 235 -5.32 -5.28 -14.74
N CYS A 236 -5.09 -6.27 -15.62
CA CYS A 236 -5.35 -7.68 -15.30
C CYS A 236 -4.49 -8.17 -14.12
N GLN A 237 -3.22 -7.75 -14.06
CA GLN A 237 -2.34 -8.06 -12.94
C GLN A 237 -2.78 -7.36 -11.64
N SER A 238 -3.16 -6.08 -11.70
CA SER A 238 -3.75 -5.34 -10.57
C SER A 238 -4.99 -6.02 -10.00
N ALA A 239 -5.94 -6.38 -10.86
CA ALA A 239 -7.18 -7.04 -10.45
C ALA A 239 -6.91 -8.39 -9.76
N ALA A 240 -6.01 -9.19 -10.32
CA ALA A 240 -5.62 -10.48 -9.74
C ALA A 240 -4.85 -10.33 -8.41
N THR A 241 -3.89 -9.41 -8.33
CA THR A 241 -3.14 -9.10 -7.10
C THR A 241 -4.09 -8.62 -6.00
N LEU A 242 -4.97 -7.67 -6.29
CA LEU A 242 -5.90 -7.15 -5.26
C LEU A 242 -6.94 -8.19 -4.84
N ASN A 243 -7.43 -9.04 -5.76
CA ASN A 243 -8.31 -10.15 -5.39
C ASN A 243 -7.61 -11.12 -4.41
N LEU A 244 -6.34 -11.46 -4.63
CA LEU A 244 -5.55 -12.28 -3.72
C LEU A 244 -5.31 -11.60 -2.37
N LEU A 245 -4.99 -10.30 -2.36
CA LEU A 245 -4.83 -9.51 -1.13
C LEU A 245 -6.14 -9.45 -0.31
N ARG A 246 -7.29 -9.26 -0.97
CA ARG A 246 -8.62 -9.33 -0.35
C ARG A 246 -8.86 -10.71 0.28
N ALA A 247 -8.53 -11.80 -0.43
CA ALA A 247 -8.65 -13.16 0.07
C ALA A 247 -7.75 -13.44 1.28
N PHE A 248 -6.52 -12.91 1.34
CA PHE A 248 -5.68 -13.00 2.53
C PHE A 248 -6.20 -12.16 3.70
N ALA A 249 -6.74 -10.97 3.42
CA ALA A 249 -7.29 -10.08 4.45
C ALA A 249 -8.54 -10.66 5.13
N THR A 250 -9.46 -11.27 4.36
CA THR A 250 -10.73 -11.81 4.90
C THR A 250 -10.67 -13.31 5.23
N GLY A 251 -9.90 -14.11 4.49
CA GLY A 251 -9.68 -15.55 4.71
C GLY A 251 -8.81 -15.89 5.93
N GLY A 252 -8.71 -14.97 6.90
CA GLY A 252 -8.04 -15.16 8.17
C GLY A 252 -6.51 -15.28 8.11
N TYR A 253 -5.85 -15.06 6.95
CA TYR A 253 -4.38 -14.99 6.91
C TYR A 253 -3.87 -13.80 7.74
N ALA A 254 -4.62 -12.69 7.71
CA ALA A 254 -4.42 -11.51 8.57
C ALA A 254 -4.86 -11.67 10.04
N ALA A 255 -5.21 -12.87 10.51
CA ALA A 255 -5.62 -13.09 11.91
C ALA A 255 -4.44 -12.91 12.87
N MET A 256 -4.62 -12.07 13.90
CA MET A 256 -3.54 -11.60 14.79
C MET A 256 -2.69 -12.73 15.42
N GLN A 257 -3.29 -13.89 15.71
CA GLN A 257 -2.57 -15.06 16.23
C GLN A 257 -1.45 -15.53 15.28
N ARG A 258 -1.66 -15.51 13.96
CA ARG A 258 -0.59 -15.85 12.99
C ARG A 258 0.49 -14.77 12.94
N VAL A 259 0.09 -13.51 13.00
CA VAL A 259 1.02 -12.37 12.93
C VAL A 259 1.98 -12.36 14.14
N ASN A 260 1.48 -12.72 15.32
CA ASN A 260 2.32 -12.85 16.51
C ASN A 260 3.33 -14.01 16.38
N GLN A 261 2.92 -15.18 15.87
CA GLN A 261 3.85 -16.29 15.60
C GLN A 261 5.00 -15.84 14.68
N TRP A 262 4.67 -15.19 13.56
CA TRP A 262 5.68 -14.71 12.59
C TRP A 262 6.66 -13.68 13.15
N ASN A 263 6.30 -12.98 14.23
CA ASN A 263 7.18 -12.05 14.93
C ASN A 263 8.08 -12.77 15.97
N LEU A 264 7.61 -13.86 16.57
CA LEU A 264 8.45 -14.74 17.41
C LEU A 264 9.51 -15.43 16.55
N ASP A 265 9.12 -16.01 15.40
CA ASP A 265 10.03 -16.65 14.43
C ASP A 265 11.20 -15.73 13.99
N PHE A 266 10.99 -14.41 14.02
CA PHE A 266 12.01 -13.38 13.75
C PHE A 266 12.88 -13.07 14.97
N THR A 267 12.25 -12.91 16.14
CA THR A 267 12.93 -12.52 17.40
C THR A 267 13.91 -13.59 17.85
N GLU A 268 13.59 -14.87 17.62
CA GLU A 268 14.47 -16.03 17.86
C GLU A 268 15.71 -16.07 16.94
N GLN A 269 15.82 -15.19 15.93
CA GLN A 269 16.93 -15.13 14.96
C GLN A 269 17.72 -13.81 14.99
N SER A 270 17.46 -12.91 15.95
CA SER A 270 18.11 -11.59 16.05
C SER A 270 18.76 -11.40 17.42
N GLU A 271 20.10 -11.38 17.50
CA GLU A 271 20.84 -11.35 18.78
C GLU A 271 20.85 -9.99 19.51
N GLN A 272 20.18 -8.95 19.00
CA GLN A 272 20.26 -7.60 19.58
C GLN A 272 18.89 -6.95 19.85
N GLY A 273 18.61 -6.80 21.14
CA GLY A 273 17.76 -5.72 21.65
C GLY A 273 18.56 -4.44 21.89
N ASP A 274 17.85 -3.32 22.09
CA ASP A 274 18.37 -2.00 22.48
C ASP A 274 19.52 -1.41 21.64
N ARG A 275 19.17 -0.88 20.44
CA ARG A 275 19.72 0.40 19.88
C ARG A 275 19.09 0.77 18.53
N ALA A 276 18.41 1.92 18.44
CA ALA A 276 18.23 2.80 17.25
C ALA A 276 17.23 3.96 17.56
N SER A 277 16.70 4.71 16.58
CA SER A 277 17.46 5.53 15.62
C SER A 277 16.58 6.33 14.60
N LEU A 278 15.23 6.21 14.53
CA LEU A 278 14.44 6.36 13.27
C LEU A 278 13.04 7.08 13.25
N VAL A 279 12.58 7.69 12.09
CA VAL A 279 11.18 8.18 11.68
C VAL A 279 10.84 8.62 10.17
N VAL A 280 9.92 8.04 9.39
CA VAL A 280 9.33 8.62 8.11
C VAL A 280 10.14 9.60 7.15
N ILE A 281 10.70 9.19 5.97
CA ILE A 281 10.75 9.90 4.63
C ILE A 281 10.97 8.83 3.50
N SER A 282 10.62 9.13 2.22
CA SER A 282 10.89 8.32 1.02
C SER A 282 12.28 8.65 0.38
N PRO A 283 13.10 7.65 0.02
CA PRO A 283 14.55 7.83 -0.12
C PRO A 283 14.96 8.73 -1.28
N ARG A 284 15.69 9.81 -0.94
CA ARG A 284 16.30 10.73 -1.93
C ARG A 284 17.81 10.89 -1.79
N ALA A 285 18.40 10.33 -0.73
CA ALA A 285 19.82 10.47 -0.39
C ALA A 285 20.68 9.27 -0.85
N LYS A 286 20.81 9.08 -2.18
CA LYS A 286 21.75 8.08 -2.73
C LYS A 286 23.19 8.58 -2.65
N PHE A 287 23.95 8.07 -1.69
CA PHE A 287 25.41 8.22 -1.68
C PHE A 287 26.04 7.05 -2.45
N ASP A 288 26.78 7.39 -3.51
CA ASP A 288 27.46 6.43 -4.40
C ASP A 288 26.50 5.39 -5.03
N GLY A 289 25.27 5.81 -5.36
CA GLY A 289 24.25 4.98 -6.01
C GLY A 289 23.49 4.02 -5.10
N HIS A 290 23.99 3.72 -3.90
CA HIS A 290 23.44 2.74 -2.97
C HIS A 290 22.68 3.38 -1.80
N GLU A 291 21.70 2.64 -1.26
CA GLU A 291 20.94 3.02 -0.08
C GLU A 291 21.46 2.28 1.16
N LYS A 292 21.60 3.01 2.27
CA LYS A 292 22.11 2.48 3.54
C LYS A 292 20.99 2.54 4.57
N PHE A 293 20.76 1.43 5.26
CA PHE A 293 19.78 1.34 6.34
C PHE A 293 20.03 2.39 7.44
N THR A 294 21.28 2.77 7.69
CA THR A 294 21.65 3.85 8.62
C THR A 294 21.35 5.27 8.09
N THR A 295 21.32 5.46 6.77
CA THR A 295 20.89 6.73 6.16
C THR A 295 19.38 6.84 6.16
N VAL A 296 18.68 5.73 5.92
CA VAL A 296 17.24 5.61 6.23
C VAL A 296 17.09 5.97 7.71
N ASP A 297 17.57 5.18 8.66
CA ASP A 297 17.51 5.45 10.11
C ASP A 297 17.72 6.93 10.48
N ALA A 298 18.81 7.58 10.02
CA ALA A 298 19.14 8.96 10.37
C ALA A 298 18.34 10.07 9.68
N GLU A 299 18.08 10.04 8.36
CA GLU A 299 17.14 10.99 7.70
C GLU A 299 15.80 10.94 8.42
N VAL A 300 15.44 9.72 8.74
CA VAL A 300 14.14 9.35 9.22
C VAL A 300 14.15 9.83 10.71
N ARG A 301 15.21 9.71 11.52
CA ARG A 301 15.27 10.25 12.92
C ARG A 301 14.74 11.69 13.08
N ALA A 302 14.99 12.54 12.10
CA ALA A 302 14.59 13.94 12.08
C ALA A 302 13.06 14.20 12.06
N PHE A 303 12.21 13.32 11.51
CA PHE A 303 10.79 13.67 11.30
C PHE A 303 9.95 13.70 12.60
N PHE A 304 10.08 12.73 13.52
CA PHE A 304 9.49 12.88 14.88
C PHE A 304 10.18 14.03 15.60
N ASP A 305 11.50 14.22 15.47
CA ASP A 305 12.21 15.32 16.16
C ASP A 305 11.65 16.69 15.75
N VAL A 306 11.38 16.90 14.45
CA VAL A 306 10.72 18.09 13.91
C VAL A 306 9.26 18.19 14.36
N HIS A 307 8.47 17.10 14.26
CA HIS A 307 7.08 17.12 14.74
C HIS A 307 6.95 17.35 16.25
N GLU A 308 7.95 16.93 17.04
CA GLU A 308 8.03 17.12 18.48
C GLU A 308 8.42 18.57 18.84
N GLN A 309 9.32 19.19 18.07
CA GLN A 309 9.66 20.62 18.17
C GLN A 309 8.50 21.53 17.72
N GLU A 310 7.85 21.21 16.60
CA GLU A 310 6.74 21.97 16.01
C GLU A 310 5.37 21.63 16.63
N GLY A 311 5.31 20.83 17.69
CA GLY A 311 4.08 20.45 18.40
C GLY A 311 3.01 19.74 17.55
N SER A 312 3.40 19.15 16.43
CA SER A 312 2.51 18.69 15.35
C SER A 312 2.46 17.16 15.24
N HIS A 313 1.65 16.63 14.32
CA HIS A 313 1.33 15.20 14.26
C HIS A 313 2.14 14.41 13.21
N PRO A 314 2.95 13.44 13.65
CA PRO A 314 3.72 12.57 12.76
C PRO A 314 2.84 11.45 12.18
N GLY A 315 2.08 11.77 11.13
CA GLY A 315 0.93 10.96 10.69
C GLY A 315 1.21 9.56 10.13
N GLY A 316 2.43 9.23 9.68
CA GLY A 316 2.75 7.87 9.20
C GLY A 316 3.94 7.75 8.26
N VAL A 317 4.41 6.51 8.04
CA VAL A 317 5.54 6.15 7.15
C VAL A 317 5.09 5.78 5.73
N HIS A 318 5.97 6.04 4.76
CA HIS A 318 5.91 5.52 3.39
C HIS A 318 7.26 4.87 3.05
N LEU A 319 7.27 3.59 2.70
CA LEU A 319 8.49 2.77 2.67
C LEU A 319 8.51 1.84 1.45
N GLU A 320 9.70 1.59 0.89
CA GLU A 320 9.89 0.59 -0.17
C GLU A 320 10.50 -0.68 0.44
N MET A 321 9.81 -1.81 0.27
CA MET A 321 10.10 -3.07 0.98
C MET A 321 9.62 -4.28 0.20
N THR A 322 10.22 -5.44 0.44
CA THR A 322 9.81 -6.70 -0.19
C THR A 322 9.78 -7.86 0.79
N GLY A 323 8.82 -8.77 0.62
CA GLY A 323 8.75 -10.08 1.28
C GLY A 323 9.95 -11.00 1.00
N GLN A 324 10.71 -10.69 -0.06
CA GLN A 324 11.84 -11.47 -0.53
C GLN A 324 13.08 -11.26 0.36
N ASN A 325 13.91 -12.30 0.48
CA ASN A 325 15.19 -12.24 1.19
C ASN A 325 16.28 -11.59 0.31
N VAL A 326 16.18 -10.27 0.12
CA VAL A 326 17.05 -9.47 -0.76
C VAL A 326 18.18 -8.76 -0.02
N THR A 327 19.22 -8.42 -0.78
CA THR A 327 20.38 -7.63 -0.37
C THR A 327 20.42 -6.32 -1.15
N GLU A 328 19.35 -5.52 -1.07
CA GLU A 328 19.24 -4.26 -1.84
C GLU A 328 19.72 -3.03 -1.04
N CYS A 329 19.41 -2.95 0.25
CA CYS A 329 19.92 -1.91 1.17
C CYS A 329 21.06 -2.44 2.06
N ILE A 330 22.14 -1.67 2.20
CA ILE A 330 23.32 -2.01 3.03
C ILE A 330 22.99 -1.82 4.53
N GLY A 331 23.42 -2.76 5.38
CA GLY A 331 23.31 -2.68 6.84
C GLY A 331 22.04 -3.31 7.44
N GLY A 332 21.63 -2.81 8.61
CA GLY A 332 20.65 -3.45 9.50
C GLY A 332 21.24 -4.62 10.29
N SER A 333 20.46 -5.19 11.22
CA SER A 333 20.83 -6.27 12.14
C SER A 333 21.55 -7.47 11.49
N ARG A 334 21.13 -7.89 10.29
CA ARG A 334 21.80 -8.99 9.54
C ARG A 334 23.06 -8.58 8.76
N THR A 335 23.49 -7.32 8.87
CA THR A 335 24.71 -6.73 8.27
C THR A 335 24.91 -7.10 6.79
N VAL A 336 23.98 -6.63 5.94
CA VAL A 336 24.19 -6.70 4.47
C VAL A 336 25.38 -5.81 4.10
N THR A 337 26.42 -6.38 3.49
CA THR A 337 27.61 -5.64 3.03
C THR A 337 27.46 -5.15 1.58
N PHE A 338 28.50 -4.49 1.05
CA PHE A 338 28.54 -4.09 -0.36
C PHE A 338 28.67 -5.29 -1.31
N ASP A 339 29.47 -6.30 -0.94
CA ASP A 339 29.71 -7.46 -1.78
C ASP A 339 28.44 -8.33 -1.90
N ASP A 340 27.66 -8.42 -0.83
CA ASP A 340 26.37 -9.12 -0.77
C ASP A 340 25.33 -8.57 -1.75
N LEU A 341 25.42 -7.30 -2.16
CA LEU A 341 24.48 -6.67 -3.09
C LEU A 341 24.40 -7.46 -4.40
N SER A 342 25.57 -7.88 -4.91
CA SER A 342 25.69 -8.64 -6.16
C SER A 342 24.91 -9.95 -6.17
N SER A 343 24.58 -10.51 -5.00
CA SER A 343 23.93 -11.82 -4.89
C SER A 343 22.42 -11.81 -5.17
N ARG A 344 21.70 -10.75 -4.79
CA ARG A 344 20.22 -10.68 -4.82
C ARG A 344 19.65 -9.27 -5.03
N TYR A 345 20.32 -8.43 -5.80
CA TYR A 345 19.76 -7.16 -6.27
C TYR A 345 18.78 -7.41 -7.43
N HIS A 346 17.48 -7.45 -7.14
CA HIS A 346 16.45 -7.80 -8.13
C HIS A 346 15.71 -6.58 -8.69
N THR A 347 15.67 -5.47 -7.95
CA THR A 347 15.08 -4.20 -8.39
C THR A 347 15.80 -3.61 -9.61
N HIS A 348 15.04 -3.19 -10.63
CA HIS A 348 15.50 -2.30 -11.71
C HIS A 348 15.22 -0.82 -11.41
N CYS A 349 14.93 -0.50 -10.15
CA CYS A 349 14.48 0.80 -9.67
C CYS A 349 15.32 1.19 -8.44
N ASP A 350 14.68 1.69 -7.40
CA ASP A 350 15.35 2.01 -6.13
C ASP A 350 15.43 0.77 -5.22
N PRO A 351 16.40 0.73 -4.28
CA PRO A 351 16.57 -0.37 -3.32
C PRO A 351 15.35 -0.58 -2.41
N ARG A 352 15.00 -1.83 -2.11
CA ARG A 352 13.94 -2.17 -1.15
C ARG A 352 14.53 -2.66 0.17
N LEU A 353 13.92 -2.25 1.29
CA LEU A 353 14.17 -2.86 2.60
C LEU A 353 13.75 -4.34 2.59
N ASN A 354 14.61 -5.23 3.08
CA ASN A 354 14.24 -6.62 3.28
C ASN A 354 13.38 -6.81 4.55
N ALA A 355 12.86 -8.02 4.76
CA ALA A 355 12.00 -8.34 5.90
C ALA A 355 12.60 -8.01 7.28
N SER A 356 13.92 -8.22 7.47
CA SER A 356 14.58 -7.97 8.76
C SER A 356 14.72 -6.46 9.02
N GLN A 357 15.25 -5.74 8.03
CA GLN A 357 15.38 -4.27 8.05
C GLN A 357 14.00 -3.61 8.27
N SER A 358 12.95 -4.11 7.61
CA SER A 358 11.58 -3.58 7.72
C SER A 358 10.99 -3.76 9.14
N LEU A 359 11.25 -4.88 9.82
CA LEU A 359 10.77 -5.11 11.18
C LEU A 359 11.57 -4.31 12.22
N GLU A 360 12.90 -4.25 12.07
CA GLU A 360 13.80 -3.39 12.84
C GLU A 360 13.32 -1.93 12.80
N LEU A 361 12.99 -1.43 11.60
CA LEU A 361 12.36 -0.12 11.37
C LEU A 361 11.07 0.07 12.21
N ALA A 362 10.17 -0.92 12.18
CA ALA A 362 8.87 -0.86 12.85
C ALA A 362 8.99 -0.78 14.38
N PHE A 363 9.93 -1.51 14.99
CA PHE A 363 10.15 -1.45 16.43
C PHE A 363 10.56 -0.05 16.90
N ILE A 364 11.43 0.62 16.14
CA ILE A 364 11.95 1.95 16.49
C ILE A 364 10.86 3.02 16.38
N ILE A 365 10.05 2.96 15.31
CA ILE A 365 8.89 3.85 15.13
C ILE A 365 7.91 3.66 16.30
N ALA A 366 7.62 2.40 16.65
CA ALA A 366 6.73 2.07 17.76
C ALA A 366 7.25 2.60 19.11
N GLU A 367 8.57 2.54 19.36
CA GLU A 367 9.20 3.10 20.55
C GLU A 367 9.01 4.62 20.66
N ARG A 368 9.23 5.35 19.56
CA ARG A 368 9.04 6.81 19.53
C ARG A 368 7.58 7.23 19.65
N LEU A 369 6.64 6.53 19.00
CA LEU A 369 5.20 6.74 19.18
C LEU A 369 4.79 6.58 20.65
N ARG A 370 5.30 5.52 21.30
CA ARG A 370 5.09 5.27 22.73
C ARG A 370 5.64 6.39 23.61
N LYS A 371 6.87 6.86 23.34
CA LYS A 371 7.52 7.97 24.06
C LYS A 371 6.69 9.25 23.96
N ARG A 372 6.34 9.70 22.75
CA ARG A 372 5.51 10.91 22.52
C ARG A 372 4.20 10.83 23.31
N ARG A 373 3.49 9.70 23.21
CA ARG A 373 2.19 9.52 23.88
C ARG A 373 2.29 9.48 25.41
N LEU A 374 3.38 8.92 25.98
CA LEU A 374 3.63 8.94 27.42
C LEU A 374 4.01 10.34 27.92
N GLY A 375 4.83 11.09 27.17
CA GLY A 375 5.14 12.50 27.47
C GLY A 375 3.96 13.46 27.29
N SER A 376 2.94 13.06 26.52
CA SER A 376 1.70 13.83 26.31
C SER A 376 0.64 13.61 27.40
N GLN A 377 0.87 12.73 28.37
CA GLN A 377 -0.03 12.59 29.53
C GLN A 377 0.20 13.77 30.48
N PRO A 378 -0.81 14.60 30.80
CA PRO A 378 -0.67 15.59 31.87
C PRO A 378 -0.44 14.87 33.19
N SER A 379 0.48 15.37 34.01
CA SER A 379 0.71 14.84 35.35
C SER A 379 -0.56 15.00 36.19
N LEU A 380 -1.13 13.88 36.63
CA LEU A 380 -2.21 13.87 37.62
C LEU A 380 -1.65 14.37 38.95
N ALA A 381 -2.06 15.58 39.33
CA ALA A 381 -1.69 16.30 40.55
C ALA A 381 -2.98 16.84 41.22
#